data_AF-A0A8H7XU32-F1
#
_entry.id   AF-A0A8H7XU32-F1
#
_cell.length_a   1.000
_cell.length_b   1.000
_cell.length_c   1.000
_cell.angle_alpha   90.00
_cell.angle_beta   90.00
_cell.angle_gamma   90.00
#
_symmetry.space_group_name_H-M   'P 1'
#
loop_
_entity.id
_entity.type
_entity.pdbx_description
1 polymer ?
#
loop_
_entity_poly.entity_id
_entity_poly.type
_entity_poly.pdbx_seq_one_letter_code
_entity_poly.pdbx_strand_id
1 'polypeptide(L)' 'MAKQSLPLEARRIRTIIVTLPIITACSFVLYKRLVLGEDQRKLPSALDAENQNMRILETQKKDGTPKII' A
#
# COMPACT_ATOMS: atom_id res chain seq x y z
N MET A 1 23.12 -0.65 -25.97
CA MET A 1 21.76 -0.68 -26.54
C MET A 1 21.36 0.74 -26.90
N ALA A 2 20.99 1.01 -28.15
CA ALA A 2 20.58 2.35 -28.58
C ALA A 2 19.25 2.73 -27.88
N LYS A 3 19.20 3.91 -27.25
CA LYS A 3 17.99 4.46 -26.63
C LYS A 3 17.04 4.89 -27.75
N GLN A 4 16.07 4.05 -28.09
CA GLN A 4 15.02 4.41 -29.05
C GLN A 4 14.19 5.56 -28.49
N SER A 5 14.29 6.73 -29.12
CA SER A 5 13.50 7.90 -28.75
C SER A 5 12.07 7.73 -29.25
N LEU A 6 11.14 7.49 -28.33
CA LEU A 6 9.71 7.47 -28.64
C LEU A 6 9.22 8.88 -28.98
N PRO A 7 8.38 9.04 -30.02
CA PRO A 7 7.69 10.29 -30.32
C PRO A 7 6.81 10.73 -29.14
N LEU A 8 6.56 12.04 -29.01
CA LEU A 8 5.87 12.63 -27.84
C LEU A 8 4.50 11.96 -27.57
N GLU A 9 3.73 11.70 -28.62
CA GLU A 9 2.43 11.03 -28.53
C GLU A 9 2.54 9.61 -27.97
N ALA A 10 3.53 8.84 -28.41
CA ALA A 10 3.77 7.50 -27.88
C ALA A 10 4.16 7.51 -26.39
N ARG A 11 4.86 8.56 -25.93
CA ARG A 11 5.17 8.71 -24.50
C ARG A 11 3.92 9.01 -23.67
N ARG A 12 3.02 9.87 -24.16
CA ARG A 12 1.74 10.18 -23.51
C ARG A 12 0.85 8.96 -23.41
N ILE A 13 0.71 8.22 -24.51
CA ILE A 13 -0.06 6.96 -24.54
C ILE A 13 0.50 5.96 -23.54
N ARG A 14 1.84 5.81 -23.48
CA ARG A 14 2.48 4.95 -22.47
C ARG A 14 2.12 5.37 -21.06
N THR A 15 2.14 6.67 -20.75
CA THR A 15 1.72 7.16 -19.43
C THR A 15 0.28 6.79 -19.15
N ILE A 16 -0.64 7.05 -20.08
CA ILE A 16 -2.07 6.75 -19.91
C ILE A 16 -2.27 5.25 -19.68
N ILE A 17 -1.63 4.38 -20.46
CA ILE A 17 -1.73 2.93 -20.31
C ILE A 17 -1.28 2.47 -18.92
N VAL A 18 -0.29 3.15 -18.32
CA VAL A 18 0.22 2.80 -16.98
C VAL A 18 -0.63 3.42 -15.87
N THR A 19 -1.07 4.67 -16.00
CA THR A 19 -1.77 5.38 -14.92
C THR A 19 -3.25 5.03 -14.85
N LEU A 20 -3.89 4.79 -15.99
CA LEU A 20 -5.33 4.54 -16.06
C LEU A 20 -5.76 3.28 -15.27
N PRO A 21 -5.06 2.13 -15.34
CA PRO A 21 -5.40 0.96 -14.53
C PRO A 21 -5.30 1.20 -13.02
N ILE A 22 -4.31 1.97 -12.58
CA ILE A 22 -4.11 2.31 -11.17
C ILE A 22 -5.30 3.13 -10.67
N ILE A 23 -5.66 4.18 -11.41
CA ILE A 23 -6.80 5.04 -11.07
C ILE A 23 -8.10 4.22 -11.04
N THR A 24 -8.30 3.34 -12.01
CA THR A 24 -9.48 2.46 -12.07
C THR A 24 -9.56 1.56 -10.85
N ALA A 25 -8.46 0.90 -10.47
CA ALA A 25 -8.42 0.05 -9.29
C ALA A 25 -8.71 0.82 -8.00
N CYS A 26 -8.08 1.99 -7.81
CA CYS A 26 -8.31 2.85 -6.66
C CYS A 26 -9.77 3.32 -6.58
N SER A 27 -10.33 3.78 -7.71
CA SER A 27 -11.71 4.25 -7.79
C SER A 27 -12.70 3.14 -7.47
N PHE A 28 -12.45 1.93 -7.97
CA PHE A 28 -13.28 0.76 -7.68
C PHE A 28 -13.27 0.39 -6.18
N VAL A 29 -12.09 0.39 -5.55
CA VAL A 29 -11.97 0.12 -4.11
C VAL A 29 -12.69 1.19 -3.29
N LEU A 30 -12.51 2.46 -3.64
CA LEU A 30 -13.18 3.56 -2.95
C LEU A 30 -14.69 3.51 -3.14
N TYR A 31 -15.17 3.14 -4.33
CA TYR A 31 -16.61 2.95 -4.59
C TYR A 31 -17.21 1.87 -3.68
N LYS A 32 -16.53 0.73 -3.55
CA LYS A 32 -16.94 -0.35 -2.62
C LYS A 32 -17.00 0.10 -1.18
N ARG A 33 -16.06 0.95 -0.74
CA ARG A 33 -16.02 1.44 0.65
C ARG A 33 -17.01 2.56 0.93
N LEU A 34 -17.08 3.57 0.06
CA LEU A 34 -17.82 4.81 0.31
C LEU A 34 -19.28 4.74 -0.14
N VAL A 35 -19.57 3.98 -1.19
CA VAL A 35 -20.94 3.89 -1.75
C VAL A 35 -21.62 2.61 -1.31
N LEU A 36 -20.93 1.47 -1.40
CA LEU A 36 -21.50 0.17 -1.02
C LEU A 36 -21.34 -0.15 0.46
N GLY A 37 -20.50 0.58 1.20
CA GLY A 37 -20.28 0.36 2.63
C GLY A 37 -19.62 -0.98 2.95
N GLU A 38 -18.89 -1.58 2.00
CA GLU A 38 -18.21 -2.86 2.24
C GLU A 38 -17.13 -2.68 3.32
N ASP A 39 -17.19 -3.53 4.36
CA ASP A 39 -16.22 -3.54 5.45
C ASP A 39 -14.79 -3.75 4.93
N GLN A 40 -13.83 -3.03 5.53
CA GLN A 40 -12.42 -3.29 5.25
C GLN A 40 -12.07 -4.70 5.71
N ARG A 41 -11.47 -5.50 4.81
CA ARG A 41 -10.98 -6.84 5.15
C ARG A 41 -10.07 -6.75 6.36
N LYS A 42 -10.48 -7.37 7.47
CA LYS A 42 -9.67 -7.51 8.67
C LYS A 42 -8.54 -8.50 8.36
N LEU A 43 -7.34 -8.20 8.83
CA LEU A 43 -6.23 -9.14 8.76
C LEU A 43 -6.59 -10.35 9.66
N PRO A 44 -6.21 -11.57 9.28
CA PRO A 44 -6.38 -12.72 10.17
C PRO A 44 -5.61 -12.48 11.47
N SER A 45 -6.25 -12.76 12.60
CA SER A 45 -5.71 -12.51 13.95
C SER A 45 -4.33 -13.11 14.22
N ALA A 46 -3.91 -14.13 13.44
CA ALA A 46 -2.56 -14.68 13.51
C ALA A 46 -1.47 -13.63 13.15
N LEU A 47 -1.76 -12.73 12.20
CA LEU A 47 -0.87 -11.62 11.86
C LEU A 47 -0.95 -10.48 12.90
N ASP A 48 -2.06 -10.36 13.63
CA ASP A 48 -2.17 -9.36 14.69
C ASP A 48 -1.28 -9.70 15.88
N ALA A 49 -1.15 -10.99 16.24
CA ALA A 49 -0.26 -11.44 17.30
C ALA A 49 1.23 -11.22 16.95
N GLU A 50 1.64 -11.49 15.71
CA GLU A 50 3.01 -11.24 15.23
C GLU A 50 3.32 -9.74 15.14
N ASN A 51 2.37 -8.93 14.65
CA ASN A 51 2.51 -7.48 14.57
C ASN A 51 2.47 -6.79 15.96
N GLN A 52 1.76 -7.35 16.93
CA GLN A 52 1.78 -6.87 18.32
C GLN A 52 3.18 -7.00 18.91
N ASN A 53 3.84 -8.15 18.72
CA ASN A 53 5.20 -8.35 19.19
C ASN A 53 6.18 -7.38 18.53
N MET A 54 6.07 -7.15 17.22
CA MET A 54 6.88 -6.16 16.49
C MET A 54 6.69 -4.72 17.01
N ARG A 55 5.44 -4.28 17.27
CA ARG A 55 5.16 -2.95 17.83
C ARG A 55 5.79 -2.74 19.21
N ILE A 56 5.76 -3.77 20.06
CA ILE A 56 6.37 -3.71 21.39
C ILE A 56 7.91 -3.62 21.26
N LEU A 57 8.51 -4.40 20.35
CA LEU A 57 9.96 -4.37 20.11
C LEU A 57 10.44 -3.04 19.52
N GLU A 58 9.69 -2.42 18.60
CA GLU A 58 10.01 -1.08 18.08
C GLU A 58 9.91 0.00 19.16
N THR A 59 8.91 -0.11 20.04
CA THR A 59 8.76 0.80 21.19
C THR A 59 9.93 0.62 22.17
N GLN A 60 10.31 -0.62 22.48
CA GLN A 60 11.45 -0.94 23.37
C GLN A 60 12.81 -0.51 22.78
N LYS A 61 13.02 -0.68 21.47
CA LYS A 61 14.27 -0.28 20.80
C LYS A 61 14.45 1.24 20.76
N LYS A 62 13.36 2.00 20.75
CA LYS A 62 13.39 3.47 20.79
C LYS A 62 13.72 4.00 22.18
N ASP A 63 13.37 3.25 23.23
CA ASP A 63 13.45 3.71 24.63
C ASP A 63 14.66 3.16 25.40
N GLY A 64 15.45 2.25 24.82
CA GLY A 64 16.82 1.97 25.27
C GLY A 64 17.03 1.45 26.70
N THR A 65 15.99 1.11 27.45
CA THR A 65 16.14 0.57 28.82
C THR A 65 15.21 -0.63 29.07
N PRO A 66 15.74 -1.81 29.46
CA PRO A 66 14.90 -2.89 29.95
C PRO A 66 14.34 -2.50 31.33
N LYS A 67 13.02 -2.37 31.44
CA LYS A 67 12.36 -2.12 32.73
C LYS A 67 12.19 -3.46 33.46
N ILE A 68 13.09 -3.73 34.40
CA ILE A 68 13.00 -4.83 35.36
C ILE A 68 12.16 -4.32 36.54
N ILE A 69 10.97 -4.90 36.73
CA ILE A 69 10.35 -5.08 38.05
C ILE A 69 9.64 -6.44 38.02
#